data_AF-A0A0X8CQ10-F1
#
_entry.id   AF-A0A0X8CQ10-F1
#
_cell.length_a   1.000
_cell.length_b   1.000
_cell.length_c   1.000
_cell.angle_alpha   90.00
_cell.angle_beta   90.00
_cell.angle_gamma   90.00
#
_symmetry.space_group_name_H-M   'P 1'
#
loop_
_entity.id
_entity.type
_entity.pdbx_description
1 polymer ?
#
loop_
_entity_poly.entity_id
_entity_poly.type
_entity_poly.pdbx_seq_one_letter_code
_entity_poly.pdbx_strand_id
1 'polypeptide(L)'
;MSATVVPLPPNSSSETVDFLRRMASMVSGRNGEMLLRAASLIESLAQRAMSAERLYHEQQIESTHNTELREAAELASDAMIGQIAALRTQLAEVTAAAAAERAAFDAERGKLLSLMQHAESHIGKLTSELDSLRASVDRFNETSVAVPIEVLRLARTQFDYLSNGFARKGDVISQAMSEIGGFAIDQALMAKKTDSA
;
A
#
# COMPACT_ATOMS: atom_id res chain seq x y z
N MET A 1 25.56 24.27 -48.84
CA MET A 1 25.93 24.83 -50.16
C MET A 1 26.16 23.66 -51.10
N SER A 2 25.19 23.35 -51.97
CA SER A 2 25.31 22.25 -52.93
C SER A 2 26.31 22.65 -54.02
N ALA A 3 27.46 21.98 -54.08
CA ALA A 3 28.31 22.04 -55.25
C ALA A 3 27.52 21.38 -56.39
N THR A 4 27.10 22.19 -57.36
CA THR A 4 26.53 21.69 -58.62
C THR A 4 27.61 20.87 -59.31
N VAL A 5 27.54 19.54 -59.18
CA VAL A 5 28.36 18.62 -59.97
C VAL A 5 27.88 18.77 -61.40
N VAL A 6 28.61 19.58 -62.18
CA VAL A 6 28.41 19.67 -63.63
C VAL A 6 28.83 18.31 -64.19
N PRO A 7 27.91 17.51 -64.73
CA PRO A 7 28.29 16.23 -65.32
C PRO A 7 29.20 16.55 -66.51
N LEU A 8 30.42 16.02 -66.52
CA LEU A 8 31.21 16.06 -67.75
C LEU A 8 30.45 15.28 -68.83
N PRO A 9 30.25 15.84 -70.03
CA PRO A 9 29.58 15.13 -71.11
C PRO A 9 30.38 13.84 -71.40
N PRO A 10 29.71 12.68 -71.56
CA PRO A 10 30.35 11.37 -71.58
C PRO A 10 31.33 11.13 -72.74
N ASN A 11 31.38 12.03 -73.73
CA ASN A 11 32.03 11.78 -75.02
C ASN A 11 33.19 12.74 -75.36
N SER A 12 33.37 13.86 -74.64
CA SER A 12 34.36 14.88 -75.02
C SER A 12 35.81 14.41 -74.83
N SER A 13 36.07 13.59 -73.81
CA SER A 13 37.38 12.98 -73.56
C SER A 13 37.69 11.87 -74.56
N SER A 14 36.69 11.08 -74.98
CA SER A 14 36.84 10.04 -76.00
C SER A 14 37.22 10.62 -77.36
N GLU A 15 36.51 11.65 -77.81
CA GLU A 15 36.79 12.33 -79.07
C GLU A 15 38.21 12.96 -79.08
N THR A 16 38.63 13.52 -77.94
CA THR A 16 39.97 14.10 -77.79
C THR A 16 41.06 13.02 -77.80
N VAL A 17 40.85 11.90 -77.11
CA VAL A 17 41.77 10.75 -77.10
C VAL A 17 41.90 10.14 -78.49
N ASP A 18 40.81 9.96 -79.21
CA ASP A 18 40.79 9.42 -80.57
C ASP A 18 41.46 10.37 -81.57
N PHE A 19 41.23 11.67 -81.44
CA PHE A 19 41.93 12.69 -82.22
C PHE A 19 43.45 12.65 -81.97
N LEU A 20 43.89 12.58 -80.71
CA LEU A 20 45.31 12.49 -80.36
C LEU A 20 45.96 11.23 -80.91
N ARG A 21 45.27 10.08 -80.86
CA ARG A 21 45.75 8.81 -81.44
C ARG A 21 45.82 8.89 -82.97
N ARG A 22 44.85 9.52 -83.62
CA ARG A 22 44.84 9.73 -85.09
C ARG A 22 45.90 10.73 -85.55
N MET A 23 46.19 11.76 -84.75
CA MET A 23 47.30 12.69 -85.01
C MET A 23 48.66 12.01 -84.82
N ALA A 24 48.79 11.17 -83.79
CA ALA A 24 50.01 10.41 -83.55
C ALA A 24 50.34 9.43 -84.68
N SER A 25 49.33 8.86 -85.36
CA SER A 25 49.55 7.97 -86.52
C SER A 25 49.96 8.70 -87.80
N MET A 26 49.75 10.02 -87.87
CA MET A 26 50.16 10.86 -89.02
C MET A 26 51.53 11.55 -88.83
N VAL A 27 52.07 11.59 -87.62
CA VAL A 27 53.32 12.30 -87.29
C VAL A 27 54.39 11.31 -86.81
N SER A 28 55.55 11.28 -87.47
CA SER A 28 56.65 10.37 -87.12
C SER A 28 57.58 10.92 -86.03
N GLY A 29 58.21 10.02 -85.28
CA GLY A 29 59.20 10.35 -84.25
C GLY A 29 58.60 10.76 -82.89
N ARG A 30 59.39 11.51 -82.11
CA ARG A 30 59.12 11.86 -80.70
C ARG A 30 57.76 12.54 -80.46
N ASN A 31 57.26 13.30 -81.43
CA ASN A 31 55.97 13.99 -81.31
C ASN A 31 54.78 13.02 -81.34
N GLY A 32 54.85 11.96 -82.17
CA GLY A 32 53.83 10.91 -82.19
C GLY A 32 53.76 10.14 -80.86
N GLU A 33 54.92 9.81 -80.28
CA GLU A 33 55.00 9.15 -78.97
C GLU A 33 54.44 10.04 -77.84
N MET A 34 54.71 11.35 -77.87
CA MET A 34 54.16 12.29 -76.89
C MET A 34 52.63 12.38 -76.97
N LEU A 35 52.06 12.38 -78.18
CA LEU A 35 50.61 12.39 -78.39
C LEU A 35 49.95 11.10 -77.89
N LEU A 36 50.57 9.93 -78.12
CA LEU A 36 50.08 8.66 -77.57
C LEU A 36 50.14 8.63 -76.04
N ARG A 37 51.25 9.13 -75.46
CA ARG A 37 51.37 9.26 -74.00
C ARG A 37 50.30 10.21 -73.43
N ALA A 38 50.08 11.35 -74.06
CA ALA A 38 49.04 12.30 -73.66
C ALA A 38 47.64 11.67 -73.72
N ALA A 39 47.33 10.94 -74.80
CA ALA A 39 46.06 10.21 -74.94
C ALA A 39 45.87 9.17 -73.82
N SER A 40 46.89 8.37 -73.50
CA SER A 40 46.84 7.38 -72.41
C SER A 40 46.67 8.01 -71.02
N LEU A 41 47.30 9.17 -70.78
CA LEU A 41 47.16 9.90 -69.53
C LEU A 41 45.75 10.46 -69.37
N ILE A 42 45.20 11.10 -70.41
CA ILE A 42 43.82 11.63 -70.39
C ILE A 42 42.81 10.51 -70.12
N GLU A 43 42.96 9.35 -70.76
CA GLU A 43 42.10 8.20 -70.55
C GLU A 43 42.19 7.66 -69.11
N SER A 44 43.40 7.52 -68.57
CA SER A 44 43.60 7.07 -67.18
C SER A 44 43.02 8.05 -66.15
N LEU A 45 43.17 9.36 -66.40
CA LEU A 45 42.62 10.40 -65.54
C LEU A 45 41.10 10.44 -65.61
N ALA A 46 40.51 10.25 -66.80
CA ALA A 46 39.07 10.17 -66.99
C ALA A 46 38.47 8.96 -66.26
N GLN A 47 39.09 7.78 -66.37
CA GLN A 47 38.68 6.58 -65.63
C GLN A 47 38.74 6.81 -64.12
N ARG A 48 39.85 7.37 -63.62
CA ARG A 48 40.00 7.67 -62.20
C ARG A 48 39.01 8.71 -61.70
N ALA A 49 38.72 9.73 -62.49
CA ALA A 49 37.71 10.75 -62.17
C ALA A 49 36.31 10.13 -62.08
N MET A 50 35.91 9.29 -63.04
CA MET A 50 34.62 8.59 -62.99
C MET A 50 34.50 7.65 -61.78
N SER A 51 35.56 6.90 -61.46
CA SER A 51 35.57 6.06 -60.26
C SER A 51 35.47 6.88 -58.97
N ALA A 52 36.20 8.01 -58.89
CA ALA A 52 36.15 8.90 -57.74
C ALA A 52 34.76 9.54 -57.58
N GLU A 53 34.11 9.95 -58.67
CA GLU A 53 32.75 10.49 -58.64
C GLU A 53 31.74 9.47 -58.15
N ARG A 54 31.81 8.22 -58.62
CA ARG A 54 30.92 7.14 -58.14
C ARG A 54 31.07 6.89 -56.64
N LEU A 55 32.31 6.74 -56.17
CA LEU A 55 32.60 6.55 -54.75
C LEU A 55 32.11 7.74 -53.91
N TYR A 56 32.29 8.97 -54.39
CA TYR A 56 31.79 10.16 -53.71
C TYR A 56 30.27 10.16 -53.61
N HIS A 57 29.56 9.79 -54.68
CA HIS A 57 28.09 9.69 -54.66
C HIS A 57 27.60 8.60 -53.70
N GLU A 58 28.23 7.42 -53.73
CA GLU A 58 27.92 6.33 -52.79
C GLU A 58 28.12 6.77 -51.34
N GLN A 59 29.28 7.39 -51.05
CA GLN A 59 29.58 7.92 -49.73
C GLN A 59 28.59 9.01 -49.30
N GLN A 60 28.15 9.86 -50.22
CA GLN A 60 27.17 10.91 -49.92
C GLN A 60 25.81 10.30 -49.54
N ILE A 61 25.34 9.29 -50.27
CA ILE A 61 24.10 8.57 -49.97
C ILE A 61 24.19 7.87 -48.60
N GLU A 62 25.31 7.19 -48.35
CA GLU A 62 25.53 6.53 -47.06
C GLU A 62 25.61 7.54 -45.91
N SER A 63 26.24 8.70 -46.14
CA SER A 63 26.31 9.77 -45.14
C SER A 63 24.93 10.33 -44.84
N THR A 64 24.08 10.56 -45.84
CA THR A 64 22.70 11.06 -45.62
C THR A 64 21.86 10.03 -44.88
N HIS A 65 21.99 8.75 -45.24
CA HIS A 65 21.26 7.69 -44.56
C HIS A 65 21.70 7.54 -43.09
N ASN A 66 23.00 7.64 -42.82
CA ASN A 66 23.53 7.59 -41.46
C ASN A 66 23.09 8.80 -40.61
N THR A 67 22.95 9.99 -41.19
CA THR A 67 22.42 11.15 -40.47
C THR A 67 20.95 10.94 -40.09
N GLU A 68 20.14 10.43 -41.01
CA GLU A 68 18.71 10.13 -40.74
C GLU A 68 18.56 9.07 -39.64
N LEU A 69 19.38 8.01 -39.66
CA LEU A 69 19.38 6.97 -38.63
C LEU A 69 19.78 7.52 -37.25
N ARG A 70 20.76 8.42 -37.20
CA ARG A 70 21.18 9.06 -35.94
C ARG A 70 20.08 9.95 -35.38
N GLU A 71 19.46 10.79 -36.21
CA GLU A 71 18.34 11.64 -35.79
C GLU A 71 17.17 10.80 -35.27
N ALA A 72 16.82 9.71 -35.95
CA ALA A 72 15.78 8.79 -35.49
C ALA A 72 16.14 8.12 -34.15
N ALA A 73 17.40 7.73 -33.97
CA ALA A 73 17.88 7.13 -32.73
C ALA A 73 17.90 8.13 -31.56
N GLU A 74 18.29 9.38 -31.82
CA GLU A 74 18.26 10.47 -30.82
C GLU A 74 16.83 10.75 -30.37
N LEU A 75 15.88 10.89 -31.30
CA LEU A 75 14.46 11.08 -30.97
C LEU A 75 13.89 9.90 -30.16
N ALA A 76 14.24 8.67 -30.53
CA ALA A 76 13.81 7.49 -29.77
C ALA A 76 14.42 7.47 -28.37
N SER A 77 15.70 7.84 -28.22
CA SER A 77 16.39 7.95 -26.93
C SER A 77 15.74 9.00 -26.04
N ASP A 78 15.46 10.19 -26.56
CA ASP A 78 14.80 11.27 -25.82
C ASP A 78 13.39 10.86 -25.37
N ALA A 79 12.63 10.17 -26.23
CA ALA A 79 11.33 9.63 -25.88
C ALA A 79 11.42 8.59 -24.74
N MET A 80 12.41 7.68 -24.79
CA MET A 80 12.65 6.70 -23.73
C MET A 80 13.07 7.37 -22.42
N ILE A 81 13.94 8.39 -22.47
CA ILE A 81 14.35 9.17 -21.30
C ILE A 81 13.12 9.84 -20.66
N GLY A 82 12.23 10.43 -21.48
CA GLY A 82 10.97 11.01 -21.02
C GLY A 82 10.07 9.99 -20.32
N GLN A 83 9.93 8.79 -20.89
CA GLN A 83 9.14 7.71 -20.27
C GLN A 83 9.76 7.24 -18.94
N ILE A 84 11.08 7.10 -18.86
CA ILE A 84 11.78 6.73 -17.62
C ILE A 84 11.56 7.79 -16.54
N ALA A 85 11.63 9.07 -16.90
CA ALA A 85 11.36 10.16 -15.97
C ALA A 85 9.92 10.10 -15.45
N ALA A 86 8.94 9.93 -16.34
CA ALA A 86 7.53 9.80 -15.97
C ALA A 86 7.27 8.60 -15.04
N LEU A 87 7.82 7.43 -15.37
CA LEU A 87 7.69 6.22 -14.54
C LEU A 87 8.34 6.40 -13.16
N ARG A 88 9.49 7.08 -13.08
CA ARG A 88 10.13 7.41 -11.79
C ARG A 88 9.25 8.31 -10.94
N THR A 89 8.60 9.32 -11.53
CA THR A 89 7.65 10.18 -10.82
C THR A 89 6.46 9.37 -10.31
N GLN A 90 5.85 8.53 -11.16
CA GLN A 90 4.74 7.67 -10.75
C GLN A 90 5.13 6.71 -9.62
N LEU A 91 6.34 6.13 -9.67
CA LEU A 91 6.84 5.27 -8.60
C LEU A 91 7.02 6.06 -7.29
N ALA A 92 7.55 7.27 -7.36
CA ALA A 92 7.67 8.14 -6.18
C ALA A 92 6.31 8.50 -5.58
N GLU A 93 5.31 8.81 -6.42
CA GLU A 93 3.95 9.10 -5.98
C GLU A 93 3.28 7.88 -5.32
N VAL A 94 3.35 6.71 -5.96
CA VAL A 94 2.76 5.48 -5.42
C VAL A 94 3.44 5.05 -4.13
N THR A 95 4.76 5.18 -4.03
CA THR A 95 5.49 4.85 -2.80
C THR A 95 5.17 5.82 -1.66
N ALA A 96 5.03 7.12 -1.95
CA ALA A 96 4.60 8.11 -0.97
C ALA A 96 3.16 7.85 -0.49
N ALA A 97 2.24 7.57 -1.42
CA ALA A 97 0.86 7.23 -1.09
C ALA A 97 0.78 5.95 -0.23
N ALA A 98 1.51 4.89 -0.60
CA ALA A 98 1.55 3.65 0.17
C ALA A 98 2.13 3.85 1.57
N ALA A 99 3.15 4.70 1.72
CA ALA A 99 3.71 5.04 3.02
C ALA A 99 2.70 5.82 3.89
N ALA A 100 1.94 6.75 3.30
CA ALA A 100 0.90 7.50 4.00
C ALA A 100 -0.24 6.58 4.47
N GLU A 101 -0.73 5.69 3.59
CA GLU A 101 -1.76 4.70 3.94
C GLU A 101 -1.29 3.76 5.06
N ARG A 102 -0.04 3.30 5.00
CA ARG A 102 0.52 2.45 6.06
C ARG A 102 0.60 3.20 7.39
N ALA A 103 1.04 4.45 7.39
CA ALA A 103 1.08 5.27 8.60
C ALA A 103 -0.32 5.51 9.19
N ALA A 104 -1.33 5.76 8.33
CA ALA A 104 -2.72 5.92 8.75
C ALA A 104 -3.26 4.61 9.36
N PHE A 105 -3.01 3.47 8.71
CA PHE A 105 -3.41 2.16 9.21
C PHE A 105 -2.75 1.84 10.57
N ASP A 106 -1.45 2.08 10.71
CA ASP A 106 -0.73 1.85 11.96
C ASP A 106 -1.24 2.76 13.09
N ALA A 107 -1.62 4.01 12.77
CA ALA A 107 -2.26 4.91 13.73
C ALA A 107 -3.62 4.40 14.20
N GLU A 108 -4.47 3.92 13.28
CA GLU A 108 -5.78 3.38 13.62
C GLU A 108 -5.69 2.08 14.42
N ARG A 109 -4.75 1.20 14.04
CA ARG A 109 -4.40 0.00 14.80
C ARG A 109 -3.94 0.36 16.21
N GLY A 110 -3.13 1.41 16.38
CA GLY A 110 -2.71 1.90 17.69
C GLY A 110 -3.88 2.35 18.57
N LYS A 111 -4.83 3.09 18.00
CA LYS A 111 -6.06 3.50 18.72
C LYS A 111 -6.89 2.29 19.15
N LEU A 112 -7.10 1.33 18.26
CA LEU A 112 -7.85 0.11 18.57
C LEU A 112 -7.20 -0.69 19.70
N LEU A 113 -5.87 -0.85 19.68
CA LEU A 113 -5.15 -1.53 20.75
C LEU A 113 -5.31 -0.81 22.10
N SER A 114 -5.25 0.52 22.12
CA SER A 114 -5.48 1.31 23.33
C SER A 114 -6.90 1.13 23.88
N LEU A 115 -7.91 1.13 22.99
CA LEU A 115 -9.32 0.89 23.37
C LEU A 115 -9.51 -0.53 23.93
N MET A 116 -8.89 -1.53 23.31
CA MET A 116 -8.95 -2.92 23.80
C MET A 116 -8.33 -3.05 25.19
N GLN A 117 -7.14 -2.48 25.41
CA GLN A 117 -6.49 -2.47 26.74
C GLN A 117 -7.34 -1.76 27.79
N HIS A 118 -7.99 -0.66 27.41
CA HIS A 118 -8.91 0.04 28.31
C HIS A 118 -10.12 -0.82 28.66
N ALA A 119 -10.73 -1.47 27.66
CA ALA A 119 -11.86 -2.38 27.87
C ALA A 119 -11.47 -3.59 28.74
N GLU A 120 -10.31 -4.20 28.49
CA GLU A 120 -9.77 -5.31 29.30
C GLU A 120 -9.57 -4.88 30.76
N SER A 121 -8.98 -3.71 31.01
CA SER A 121 -8.84 -3.17 32.36
C SER A 121 -10.19 -2.90 33.02
N HIS A 122 -11.15 -2.36 32.27
CA HIS A 122 -12.48 -2.08 32.77
C HIS A 122 -13.23 -3.37 33.15
N ILE A 123 -13.17 -4.40 32.30
CA ILE A 123 -13.72 -5.73 32.60
C ILE A 123 -13.07 -6.28 33.87
N GLY A 124 -11.75 -6.23 33.99
CA GLY A 124 -11.04 -6.69 35.20
C GLY A 124 -11.51 -6.00 36.48
N LYS A 125 -11.75 -4.67 36.42
CA LYS A 125 -12.33 -3.91 37.55
C LYS A 125 -13.74 -4.38 37.87
N LEU A 126 -14.63 -4.45 36.88
CA LEU A 126 -16.01 -4.90 37.09
C LEU A 126 -16.08 -6.33 37.65
N THR A 127 -15.20 -7.23 37.18
CA THR A 127 -15.09 -8.58 37.74
C THR A 127 -14.71 -8.53 39.22
N SER A 128 -13.71 -7.73 39.59
CA SER A 128 -13.31 -7.60 41.00
C SER A 128 -14.40 -6.98 41.88
N GLU A 129 -15.16 -6.01 41.36
CA GLU A 129 -16.29 -5.41 42.07
C GLU A 129 -17.42 -6.42 42.27
N LEU A 130 -17.70 -7.24 41.25
CA LEU A 130 -18.71 -8.30 41.31
C LEU A 130 -18.31 -9.39 42.31
N ASP A 131 -17.04 -9.82 42.31
CA ASP A 131 -16.52 -10.78 43.28
C ASP A 131 -16.61 -10.25 44.72
N SER A 132 -16.26 -8.98 44.93
CA SER A 132 -16.41 -8.31 46.23
C SER A 132 -17.88 -8.24 46.67
N LEU A 133 -18.78 -7.88 45.76
CA LEU A 133 -20.21 -7.82 46.04
C LEU A 133 -20.75 -9.21 46.38
N ARG A 134 -20.35 -10.25 45.64
CA ARG A 134 -20.73 -11.64 45.91
C ARG A 134 -20.25 -12.09 47.28
N ALA A 135 -19.00 -11.82 47.64
CA ALA A 135 -18.46 -12.11 48.96
C ALA A 135 -19.17 -11.32 50.09
N SER A 136 -19.72 -10.13 49.79
CA SER A 136 -20.55 -9.39 50.74
C SER A 136 -21.92 -10.04 50.93
N VAL A 137 -22.55 -10.50 49.85
CA VAL A 137 -23.85 -11.19 49.89
C VAL A 137 -23.72 -12.54 50.59
N ASP A 138 -22.66 -13.29 50.32
CA ASP A 138 -22.40 -14.58 50.97
C ASP A 138 -22.22 -14.39 52.49
N ARG A 139 -21.45 -13.38 52.92
CA ARG A 139 -21.33 -13.01 54.34
C ARG A 139 -22.66 -12.61 54.96
N PHE A 140 -23.49 -11.84 54.25
CA PHE A 140 -24.83 -11.48 54.73
C PHE A 140 -25.71 -12.73 54.89
N ASN A 141 -25.68 -13.65 53.92
CA ASN A 141 -26.42 -14.91 53.97
C ASN A 141 -25.95 -15.83 55.11
N GLU A 142 -24.65 -15.88 55.42
CA GLU A 142 -24.14 -16.64 56.58
C GLU A 142 -24.71 -16.13 57.90
N THR A 143 -24.93 -14.81 58.01
CA THR A 143 -25.49 -14.19 59.23
C THR A 143 -27.01 -14.17 59.29
N SER A 144 -27.71 -14.50 58.19
CA SER A 144 -29.16 -14.41 58.12
C SER A 144 -29.81 -15.79 58.01
N VAL A 145 -30.75 -16.07 58.93
CA VAL A 145 -31.58 -17.27 58.88
C VAL A 145 -32.94 -16.89 58.31
N ALA A 146 -33.23 -17.36 57.11
CA ALA A 146 -34.55 -17.19 56.51
C ALA A 146 -35.55 -18.15 57.18
N VAL A 147 -36.46 -17.60 57.99
CA VAL A 147 -37.58 -18.36 58.58
C VAL A 147 -38.86 -18.02 57.80
N PRO A 148 -39.58 -19.01 57.24
CA PRO A 148 -40.86 -18.76 56.58
C PRO A 148 -41.85 -18.06 57.51
N ILE A 149 -42.66 -17.13 56.98
CA ILE A 149 -43.65 -16.38 57.78
C ILE A 149 -44.61 -17.34 58.46
N GLU A 150 -44.98 -18.41 57.76
CA GLU A 150 -45.88 -19.44 58.24
C GLU A 150 -45.32 -20.15 59.47
N VAL A 151 -43.99 -20.37 59.52
CA VAL A 151 -43.31 -20.96 60.68
C VAL A 151 -43.33 -19.99 61.86
N LEU A 152 -43.10 -18.69 61.63
CA LEU A 152 -43.22 -17.67 62.68
C LEU A 152 -44.67 -17.55 63.20
N ARG A 153 -45.66 -17.54 62.32
CA ARG A 153 -47.08 -17.52 62.70
C ARG A 153 -47.48 -18.78 63.48
N LEU A 154 -46.96 -19.95 63.10
CA LEU A 154 -47.18 -21.19 63.84
C LEU A 154 -46.50 -21.16 65.22
N ALA A 155 -45.26 -20.68 65.32
CA ALA A 155 -44.60 -20.51 66.60
C ALA A 155 -45.38 -19.55 67.52
N ARG A 156 -45.94 -18.47 66.96
CA ARG A 156 -46.78 -17.52 67.71
C ARG A 156 -47.99 -18.17 68.36
N THR A 157 -48.73 -18.99 67.61
CA THR A 157 -49.91 -19.70 68.14
C THR A 157 -49.53 -20.76 69.17
N GLN A 158 -48.35 -21.39 69.02
CA GLN A 158 -47.80 -22.30 70.05
C GLN A 158 -47.46 -21.57 71.35
N PHE A 159 -46.86 -20.39 71.29
CA PHE A 159 -46.60 -19.56 72.47
C PHE A 159 -47.88 -19.09 73.16
N ASP A 160 -48.93 -18.73 72.41
CA ASP A 160 -50.25 -18.41 72.98
C ASP A 160 -50.85 -19.60 73.71
N TYR A 161 -50.76 -20.79 73.10
CA TYR A 161 -51.26 -22.01 73.72
C TYR A 161 -50.52 -22.34 75.03
N LEU A 162 -49.19 -22.18 75.04
CA LEU A 162 -48.36 -22.39 76.23
C LEU A 162 -48.66 -21.36 77.33
N SER A 163 -48.74 -20.08 76.99
CA SER A 163 -49.08 -19.01 77.95
C SER A 163 -50.42 -19.29 78.64
N ASN A 164 -51.45 -19.62 77.87
CA ASN A 164 -52.76 -19.98 78.39
C ASN A 164 -52.73 -21.26 79.26
N GLY A 165 -51.88 -22.23 78.90
CA GLY A 165 -51.69 -23.46 79.66
C GLY A 165 -51.00 -23.23 81.01
N PHE A 166 -50.00 -22.34 81.06
CA PHE A 166 -49.28 -21.99 82.29
C PHE A 166 -50.11 -21.10 83.21
N ALA A 167 -50.89 -20.17 82.66
CA ALA A 167 -51.84 -19.34 83.40
C ALA A 167 -52.84 -20.20 84.19
N ARG A 168 -53.36 -21.27 83.55
CA ARG A 168 -54.30 -22.22 84.19
C ARG A 168 -53.66 -23.06 85.31
N LYS A 169 -52.35 -23.27 85.27
CA LYS A 169 -51.59 -24.05 86.26
C LYS A 169 -50.96 -23.17 87.36
N GLY A 170 -51.07 -21.85 87.25
CA GLY A 170 -50.49 -20.89 88.20
C GLY A 170 -48.97 -20.71 88.07
N ASP A 171 -48.36 -21.14 86.96
CA ASP A 171 -46.92 -20.98 86.71
C ASP A 171 -46.65 -19.65 85.99
N VAL A 172 -46.50 -18.60 86.79
CA VAL A 172 -46.36 -17.21 86.31
C VAL A 172 -45.05 -16.99 85.55
N ILE A 173 -43.98 -17.71 85.91
CA ILE A 173 -42.67 -17.54 85.26
C ILE A 173 -42.73 -18.11 83.84
N SER A 174 -43.28 -19.31 83.67
CA SER A 174 -43.43 -19.94 82.36
C SER A 174 -44.45 -19.21 81.47
N GLN A 175 -45.49 -18.62 82.07
CA GLN A 175 -46.42 -17.73 81.38
C GLN A 175 -45.71 -16.49 80.82
N ALA A 176 -44.97 -15.76 81.66
CA ALA A 176 -44.24 -14.56 81.26
C ALA A 176 -43.21 -14.84 80.16
N MET A 177 -42.47 -15.95 80.26
CA MET A 177 -41.52 -16.38 79.22
C MET A 177 -42.23 -16.68 77.89
N SER A 178 -43.43 -17.27 77.93
CA SER A 178 -44.21 -17.56 76.73
C SER A 178 -44.76 -16.30 76.08
N GLU A 179 -45.18 -15.31 76.87
CA GLU A 179 -45.64 -14.00 76.39
C GLU A 179 -44.50 -13.18 75.77
N ILE A 180 -43.31 -13.19 76.40
CA ILE A 180 -42.10 -12.55 75.84
C ILE A 180 -41.71 -13.20 74.51
N GLY A 181 -41.76 -14.54 74.42
CA GLY A 181 -41.52 -15.28 73.18
C GLY A 181 -42.53 -14.92 72.08
N GLY A 182 -43.82 -14.84 72.43
CA GLY A 182 -44.87 -14.40 71.50
C GLY A 182 -44.68 -12.96 71.02
N PHE A 183 -44.34 -12.04 71.92
CA PHE A 183 -44.08 -10.64 71.59
C PHE A 183 -42.87 -10.45 70.67
N ALA A 184 -41.79 -11.21 70.87
CA ALA A 184 -40.61 -11.18 70.01
C ALA A 184 -40.95 -11.60 68.56
N ILE A 185 -41.84 -12.60 68.40
CA ILE A 185 -42.32 -13.03 67.09
C ILE A 185 -43.22 -11.96 66.45
N ASP A 186 -44.10 -11.32 67.22
CA ASP A 186 -44.95 -10.24 66.72
C ASP A 186 -44.11 -9.07 66.20
N GLN A 187 -43.04 -8.70 66.92
CA GLN A 187 -42.09 -7.66 66.48
C GLN A 187 -41.39 -8.05 65.16
N ALA A 188 -40.96 -9.30 65.01
CA ALA A 188 -40.35 -9.79 63.77
C ALA A 188 -41.35 -9.80 62.59
N LEU A 189 -42.62 -10.14 62.83
CA LEU A 189 -43.67 -10.13 61.81
C LEU A 189 -44.08 -8.71 61.40
N MET A 190 -44.06 -7.74 62.33
CA MET A 190 -44.35 -6.34 62.05
C MET A 190 -43.24 -5.66 61.26
N ALA A 191 -41.96 -5.93 61.59
CA ALA A 191 -40.82 -5.42 60.84
C ALA A 191 -40.86 -5.83 59.35
N LYS A 192 -41.29 -7.06 59.04
CA LYS A 192 -41.49 -7.50 57.65
C LYS A 192 -42.63 -6.77 56.93
N LYS A 193 -43.68 -6.36 57.64
CA LYS A 193 -44.85 -5.68 57.05
C LYS A 193 -44.51 -4.24 56.64
N THR A 194 -43.52 -3.62 57.26
CA THR A 194 -43.03 -2.27 56.94
C THR A 194 -42.06 -2.23 55.76
N ASP A 195 -41.34 -3.33 55.46
CA ASP A 195 -40.42 -3.42 54.31
C ASP A 195 -41.13 -3.64 52.95
N SER A 196 -42.44 -3.93 52.95
CA SER A 196 -43.23 -4.20 51.74
C SER A 196 -44.18 -3.05 51.33
N ALA A 197 -43.97 -1.84 51.85
CA ALA A 197 -44.75 -0.63 51.57
C ALA A 197 -43.85 0.45 50.95
#